data_AF-A0A937KD22-F1
#
_entry.id   AF-A0A937KD22-F1
#
_cell.length_a   1.000
_cell.length_b   1.000
_cell.length_c   1.000
_cell.angle_alpha   90.00
_cell.angle_beta   90.00
_cell.angle_gamma   90.00
#
_symmetry.space_group_name_H-M   'P 1'
#
loop_
_entity.id
_entity.type
_entity.pdbx_description
1 polymer ?
#
loop_
_entity_poly.entity_id
_entity_poly.type
_entity_poly.pdbx_seq_one_letter_code
_entity_poly.pdbx_strand_id
1 'polypeptide(L)'
;MKKITTTILTCCLAGTLFAQSYSEKILREIAFEQQSIANVLYLANINGSIHVEAYDGQKIIVEAEKKVRAKTNERMERSKHELSLGVLDRYDTIIVFIKGPCGTLNYKEDQRGKGYNWNNCEYDYEFKFDFTLKVPKDLNLYLSTINEGDVEVNGVLGSLNVNNVNGAITLKQVSGLAKVHTINGDVTMEYQNLPKEPSTYYTLNGDINALFPKGLKADMTFKSFNGDFYTNIKQLEYKSATVEKKSMSKSGGLEYKVDSRYAISVGGGGVTLDFETFNGDVTIKEKQ
;
A
#
# COMPACT_ATOMS: atom_id res chain seq x y z
N MET A 1 -10.21 -3.52 -82.89
CA MET A 1 -10.77 -3.66 -81.53
C MET A 1 -9.73 -4.32 -80.63
N LYS A 2 -8.91 -3.56 -79.91
CA LYS A 2 -7.97 -4.08 -78.90
C LYS A 2 -8.58 -3.83 -77.52
N LYS A 3 -8.86 -4.89 -76.77
CA LYS A 3 -9.35 -4.83 -75.39
C LYS A 3 -8.17 -4.48 -74.48
N ILE A 4 -8.27 -3.36 -73.77
CA ILE A 4 -7.31 -2.96 -72.73
C ILE A 4 -7.85 -3.50 -71.41
N THR A 5 -7.24 -4.56 -70.90
CA THR A 5 -7.53 -5.14 -69.59
C THR A 5 -6.80 -4.30 -68.54
N THR A 6 -7.56 -3.57 -67.73
CA THR A 6 -7.00 -2.78 -66.62
C THR A 6 -6.97 -3.66 -65.38
N THR A 7 -5.78 -4.14 -65.00
CA THR A 7 -5.56 -4.88 -63.76
C THR A 7 -5.44 -3.88 -62.61
N ILE A 8 -6.43 -3.85 -61.72
CA ILE A 8 -6.39 -3.08 -60.47
C ILE A 8 -5.53 -3.88 -59.48
N LEU A 9 -4.35 -3.34 -59.16
CA LEU A 9 -3.47 -3.88 -58.13
C LEU A 9 -3.93 -3.34 -56.78
N THR A 10 -4.71 -4.12 -56.04
CA THR A 10 -5.09 -3.82 -54.66
C THR A 10 -3.88 -4.03 -53.76
N CYS A 11 -3.20 -2.95 -53.40
CA CYS A 11 -2.13 -2.96 -52.41
C CYS A 11 -2.76 -3.10 -51.01
N CYS A 12 -2.83 -4.34 -50.50
CA CYS A 12 -3.10 -4.57 -49.08
C CYS A 12 -1.91 -4.07 -48.25
N LEU A 13 -1.95 -2.81 -47.83
CA LEU A 13 -1.11 -2.34 -46.73
C LEU A 13 -1.57 -3.04 -45.45
N ALA A 14 -0.88 -4.11 -45.08
CA ALA A 14 -0.91 -4.62 -43.72
C ALA A 14 -0.27 -3.58 -42.80
N GLY A 15 -1.08 -2.62 -42.34
CA GLY A 15 -0.66 -1.66 -41.32
C GLY A 15 -0.34 -2.42 -40.05
N THR A 16 0.94 -2.46 -39.67
CA THR A 16 1.35 -2.90 -38.34
C THR A 16 0.68 -1.98 -37.33
N LEU A 17 -0.33 -2.50 -36.60
CA LEU A 17 -0.97 -1.80 -35.50
C LEU A 17 0.05 -1.63 -34.37
N PHE A 18 0.80 -0.52 -34.38
CA PHE A 18 1.63 -0.15 -33.26
C PHE A 18 0.71 0.28 -32.10
N ALA A 19 0.83 -0.40 -30.96
CA ALA A 19 0.19 0.06 -29.74
C ALA A 19 0.70 1.46 -29.40
N GLN A 20 -0.22 2.37 -29.08
CA GLN A 20 0.09 3.76 -28.80
C GLN A 20 0.20 3.96 -27.29
N SER A 21 1.08 4.87 -26.88
CA SER A 21 1.24 5.30 -25.50
C SER A 21 0.89 6.77 -25.35
N TYR A 22 0.35 7.11 -24.18
CA TYR A 22 0.04 8.47 -23.76
C TYR A 22 0.52 8.64 -22.31
N SER A 23 1.09 9.80 -22.00
CA SER A 23 1.42 10.19 -20.62
C SER A 23 0.95 11.61 -20.33
N GLU A 24 0.43 11.83 -19.14
CA GLU A 24 -0.05 13.12 -18.64
C GLU A 24 0.33 13.30 -17.18
N LYS A 25 0.84 14.48 -16.84
CA LYS A 25 1.08 14.87 -15.45
C LYS A 25 -0.07 15.70 -14.93
N ILE A 26 -0.66 15.28 -13.82
CA ILE A 26 -1.75 15.97 -13.13
C ILE A 26 -1.21 16.47 -11.79
N LEU A 27 -1.20 17.79 -11.61
CA LEU A 27 -0.82 18.43 -10.36
C LEU A 27 -2.07 18.94 -9.63
N ARG A 28 -2.19 18.66 -8.33
CA ARG A 28 -3.21 19.22 -7.43
C ARG A 28 -2.57 19.68 -6.13
N GLU A 29 -3.03 20.81 -5.64
CA GLU A 29 -2.70 21.32 -4.32
C GLU A 29 -4.00 21.35 -3.52
N ILE A 30 -4.02 20.67 -2.37
CA ILE A 30 -5.22 20.47 -1.56
C ILE A 30 -4.92 20.93 -0.14
N ALA A 31 -5.85 21.64 0.47
CA ALA A 31 -5.80 22.03 1.86
C ALA A 31 -7.05 21.52 2.56
N PHE A 32 -6.93 21.08 3.81
CA PHE A 32 -8.10 20.82 4.64
C PHE A 32 -8.80 22.15 4.95
N GLU A 33 -10.14 22.13 4.95
CA GLU A 33 -10.95 23.29 5.38
C GLU A 33 -10.62 23.69 6.82
N GLN A 34 -10.44 22.70 7.70
CA GLN A 34 -9.92 22.88 9.05
C GLN A 34 -8.75 21.94 9.31
N GLN A 35 -7.63 22.50 9.76
CA GLN A 35 -6.47 21.73 10.21
C GLN A 35 -6.69 21.12 11.59
N SER A 36 -6.35 19.85 11.70
CA SER A 36 -6.51 19.01 12.88
C SER A 36 -5.47 17.88 12.82
N ILE A 37 -4.98 17.46 13.99
CA ILE A 37 -4.12 16.28 14.12
C ILE A 37 -4.82 14.98 13.70
N ALA A 38 -6.15 15.00 13.62
CA ALA A 38 -6.96 13.87 13.18
C ALA A 38 -7.12 13.81 11.65
N ASN A 39 -6.64 14.82 10.90
CA ASN A 39 -6.80 14.85 9.46
C ASN A 39 -6.15 13.62 8.80
N VAL A 40 -6.79 13.11 7.75
CA VAL A 40 -6.33 11.94 7.00
C VAL A 40 -6.27 12.24 5.51
N LEU A 41 -5.17 11.87 4.86
CA LEU A 41 -5.14 11.67 3.42
C LEU A 41 -5.32 10.19 3.11
N TYR A 42 -6.39 9.86 2.41
CA TYR A 42 -6.62 8.54 1.82
C TYR A 42 -6.26 8.59 0.34
N LEU A 43 -5.33 7.75 -0.12
CA LEU A 43 -5.02 7.53 -1.53
C LEU A 43 -5.32 6.08 -1.94
N ALA A 44 -6.22 5.89 -2.90
CA ALA A 44 -6.50 4.60 -3.56
C ALA A 44 -5.97 4.59 -5.00
N ASN A 45 -5.02 3.70 -5.25
CA ASN A 45 -4.49 3.36 -6.56
C ASN A 45 -4.82 1.91 -6.92
N ILE A 46 -4.74 1.58 -8.22
CA ILE A 46 -4.74 0.19 -8.70
C ILE A 46 -3.38 -0.19 -9.22
N ASN A 47 -2.88 0.61 -10.17
CA ASN A 47 -1.71 0.27 -10.97
C ASN A 47 -0.73 1.43 -10.84
N GLY A 48 0.46 1.16 -10.30
CA GLY A 48 1.54 2.12 -10.17
C GLY A 48 1.93 2.44 -8.73
N SER A 49 3.04 3.14 -8.61
CA SER A 49 3.68 3.39 -7.33
C SER A 49 3.05 4.56 -6.60
N ILE A 50 3.27 4.59 -5.28
CA ILE A 50 2.95 5.74 -4.43
C ILE A 50 4.24 6.12 -3.72
N HIS A 51 4.74 7.32 -3.99
CA HIS A 51 5.89 7.90 -3.29
C HIS A 51 5.43 9.11 -2.48
N VAL A 52 5.77 9.15 -1.19
CA VAL A 52 5.38 10.21 -0.27
C VAL A 52 6.60 10.80 0.43
N GLU A 53 6.75 12.11 0.34
CA GLU A 53 7.77 12.88 1.05
C GLU A 53 7.11 13.87 2.01
N ALA A 54 7.41 13.78 3.30
CA ALA A 54 6.96 14.76 4.26
C ALA A 54 7.72 16.10 4.11
N TYR A 55 7.05 17.22 4.34
CA TYR A 55 7.67 18.55 4.27
C TYR A 55 7.06 19.53 5.29
N ASP A 56 7.66 20.71 5.44
CA ASP A 56 7.29 21.73 6.44
C ASP A 56 6.10 22.61 6.04
N GLY A 57 5.36 22.26 4.99
CA GLY A 57 4.15 22.98 4.59
C GLY A 57 2.87 22.34 5.11
N GLN A 58 1.76 23.05 4.92
CA GLN A 58 0.44 22.67 5.46
C GLN A 58 -0.50 22.07 4.42
N LYS A 59 -0.12 22.09 3.15
CA LYS A 59 -0.95 21.61 2.04
C LYS A 59 -0.48 20.24 1.57
N ILE A 60 -1.38 19.49 0.96
CA ILE A 60 -1.07 18.25 0.26
C ILE A 60 -0.81 18.60 -1.20
N ILE A 61 0.37 18.27 -1.70
CA ILE A 61 0.71 18.40 -3.12
C ILE A 61 0.67 17.00 -3.72
N VAL A 62 -0.24 16.79 -4.67
CA VAL A 62 -0.44 15.53 -5.39
C VAL A 62 0.04 15.71 -6.83
N GLU A 63 1.12 15.05 -7.21
CA GLU A 63 1.51 14.83 -8.60
C GLU A 63 1.14 13.39 -8.99
N ALA A 64 0.33 13.23 -10.03
CA ALA A 64 -0.01 11.93 -10.59
C ALA A 64 0.43 11.89 -12.06
N GLU A 65 1.29 10.93 -12.41
CA GLU A 65 1.65 10.64 -13.79
C GLU A 65 0.75 9.53 -14.34
N LYS A 66 -0.25 9.92 -15.13
CA LYS A 66 -1.16 9.01 -15.83
C LYS A 66 -0.48 8.51 -17.10
N LYS A 67 -0.27 7.21 -17.21
CA LYS A 67 0.21 6.52 -18.41
C LYS A 67 -0.89 5.61 -18.93
N VAL A 68 -1.13 5.63 -20.24
CA VAL A 68 -2.10 4.76 -20.89
C VAL A 68 -1.49 4.14 -22.14
N ARG A 69 -1.76 2.86 -22.37
CA ARG A 69 -1.42 2.16 -23.60
C ARG A 69 -2.67 1.51 -24.20
N ALA A 70 -2.91 1.76 -25.48
CA ALA A 70 -4.06 1.21 -26.20
C ALA A 70 -3.69 0.77 -27.61
N LYS A 71 -4.41 -0.24 -28.12
CA LYS A 71 -4.16 -0.82 -29.46
C LYS A 71 -4.77 -0.01 -30.61
N THR A 72 -5.74 0.87 -30.34
CA THR A 72 -6.43 1.69 -31.34
C THR A 72 -6.56 3.15 -30.88
N ASN A 73 -6.65 4.07 -31.83
CA ASN A 73 -6.92 5.49 -31.56
C ASN A 73 -8.19 5.69 -30.75
N GLU A 74 -9.26 4.98 -31.10
CA GLU A 74 -10.56 5.08 -30.42
C GLU A 74 -10.45 4.71 -28.93
N ARG A 75 -9.77 3.61 -28.61
CA ARG A 75 -9.51 3.20 -27.22
C ARG A 75 -8.63 4.20 -26.49
N MET A 76 -7.60 4.72 -27.17
CA MET A 76 -6.72 5.74 -26.61
C MET A 76 -7.51 6.99 -26.24
N GLU A 77 -8.28 7.57 -27.16
CA GLU A 77 -9.09 8.76 -26.87
C GLU A 77 -10.13 8.52 -25.77
N ARG A 78 -10.83 7.38 -25.81
CA ARG A 78 -11.78 7.01 -24.75
C ARG A 78 -11.11 6.94 -23.38
N SER A 79 -9.97 6.26 -23.28
CA SER A 79 -9.21 6.11 -22.03
C SER A 79 -8.70 7.45 -21.46
N LYS A 80 -8.39 8.43 -22.33
CA LYS A 80 -8.01 9.78 -21.90
C LYS A 80 -9.16 10.47 -21.17
N HIS A 81 -10.39 10.31 -21.63
CA HIS A 81 -11.58 10.92 -21.05
C HIS A 81 -12.12 10.20 -19.83
N GLU A 82 -12.15 8.86 -19.85
CA GLU A 82 -12.74 8.06 -18.77
C GLU A 82 -11.87 8.03 -17.51
N LEU A 83 -10.54 7.93 -17.68
CA LEU A 83 -9.61 7.89 -16.56
C LEU A 83 -9.27 9.30 -16.09
N SER A 84 -9.53 9.61 -14.82
CA SER A 84 -9.16 10.91 -14.24
C SER A 84 -8.84 10.80 -12.76
N LEU A 85 -8.21 11.85 -12.22
CA LEU A 85 -7.97 11.95 -10.79
C LEU A 85 -9.23 12.44 -10.06
N GLY A 86 -9.75 11.62 -9.16
CA GLY A 86 -10.82 11.96 -8.24
C GLY A 86 -10.29 12.52 -6.92
N VAL A 87 -10.94 13.57 -6.42
CA VAL A 87 -10.72 14.11 -5.08
C VAL A 87 -12.09 14.27 -4.42
N LEU A 88 -12.23 13.77 -3.20
CA LEU A 88 -13.39 13.99 -2.34
C LEU A 88 -12.91 14.55 -1.01
N ASP A 89 -13.47 15.69 -0.63
CA ASP A 89 -13.24 16.31 0.67
C ASP A 89 -14.37 15.93 1.63
N ARG A 90 -14.00 15.36 2.78
CA ARG A 90 -14.89 14.97 3.87
C ARG A 90 -14.50 15.66 5.17
N TYR A 91 -14.10 16.93 5.11
CA TYR A 91 -13.75 17.79 6.26
C TYR A 91 -12.53 17.30 7.06
N ASP A 92 -12.59 16.10 7.64
CA ASP A 92 -11.48 15.44 8.31
C ASP A 92 -10.60 14.63 7.36
N THR A 93 -11.17 14.15 6.25
CA THR A 93 -10.52 13.19 5.33
C THR A 93 -10.55 13.70 3.90
N ILE A 94 -9.38 13.83 3.29
CA ILE A 94 -9.25 14.02 1.84
C ILE A 94 -9.03 12.66 1.19
N ILE A 95 -9.88 12.29 0.25
CA ILE A 95 -9.80 11.02 -0.48
C ILE A 95 -9.39 11.31 -1.92
N VAL A 96 -8.24 10.80 -2.32
CA VAL A 96 -7.71 10.82 -3.68
C VAL A 96 -7.82 9.41 -4.27
N PHE A 97 -8.35 9.30 -5.48
CA PHE A 97 -8.58 8.01 -6.12
C PHE A 97 -8.61 8.13 -7.64
N ILE A 98 -8.51 7.00 -8.34
CA ILE A 98 -8.67 6.96 -9.80
C ILE A 98 -10.15 6.83 -10.13
N LYS A 99 -10.70 7.84 -10.81
CA LYS A 99 -12.00 7.75 -11.47
C LYS A 99 -11.80 7.01 -12.79
N GLY A 100 -12.65 6.03 -13.03
CA GLY A 100 -12.67 5.24 -14.25
C GLY A 100 -14.02 4.55 -14.42
N PRO A 101 -14.21 3.80 -15.52
CA PRO A 101 -15.41 2.99 -15.74
C PRO A 101 -15.54 1.88 -14.68
N CYS A 102 -14.41 1.47 -14.09
CA CYS A 102 -14.35 0.53 -12.98
C CYS A 102 -14.01 1.22 -11.68
N GLY A 103 -14.64 0.76 -10.59
CA GLY A 103 -14.39 1.29 -9.26
C GLY A 103 -15.58 2.05 -8.70
N THR A 104 -16.10 1.59 -7.58
CA THR A 104 -16.97 2.43 -6.73
C THR A 104 -16.24 2.68 -5.43
N LEU A 105 -16.15 3.94 -5.04
CA LEU A 105 -15.77 4.30 -3.68
C LEU A 105 -16.91 3.87 -2.76
N ASN A 106 -16.87 2.62 -2.29
CA ASN A 106 -17.78 2.11 -1.28
C ASN A 106 -17.25 2.55 0.09
N TYR A 107 -17.45 3.82 0.40
CA TYR A 107 -17.18 4.33 1.74
C TYR A 107 -18.30 3.84 2.67
N LYS A 108 -18.05 2.73 3.39
CA LYS A 108 -18.90 2.31 4.51
C LYS A 108 -18.29 2.82 5.81
N GLU A 109 -19.09 3.47 6.65
CA GLU A 109 -18.68 4.00 7.96
C GLU A 109 -18.39 2.90 9.01
N ASP A 110 -18.60 1.62 8.69
CA ASP A 110 -18.41 0.55 9.67
C ASP A 110 -16.94 0.08 9.79
N GLN A 111 -16.65 -0.58 10.91
CA GLN A 111 -15.34 -1.11 11.27
C GLN A 111 -14.81 -2.21 10.32
N ARG A 112 -15.55 -2.59 9.24
CA ARG A 112 -15.22 -3.71 8.34
C ARG A 112 -14.50 -3.30 7.05
N GLY A 113 -14.08 -2.05 6.94
CA GLY A 113 -13.00 -1.65 6.03
C GLY A 113 -13.34 -0.44 5.19
N LYS A 114 -12.56 0.63 5.38
CA LYS A 114 -12.38 1.64 4.35
C LYS A 114 -11.73 0.93 3.15
N GLY A 115 -12.45 0.80 2.05
CA GLY A 115 -11.97 0.00 0.91
C GLY A 115 -12.52 0.55 -0.39
N TYR A 116 -11.63 0.69 -1.37
CA TYR A 116 -12.05 0.99 -2.73
C TYR A 116 -12.40 -0.33 -3.42
N ASN A 117 -13.65 -0.48 -3.88
CA ASN A 117 -14.05 -1.69 -4.59
C ASN A 117 -13.78 -1.49 -6.07
N TRP A 118 -12.68 -2.09 -6.53
CA TRP A 118 -12.38 -2.26 -7.94
C TRP A 118 -13.26 -3.40 -8.49
N ASN A 119 -14.52 -3.09 -8.81
CA ASN A 119 -15.44 -4.04 -9.43
C ASN A 119 -14.77 -4.77 -10.61
N ASN A 120 -15.20 -6.02 -10.86
CA ASN A 120 -14.66 -6.91 -11.89
C ASN A 120 -15.04 -6.49 -13.33
N CYS A 121 -14.76 -5.24 -13.73
CA CYS A 121 -14.83 -4.84 -15.13
C CYS A 121 -13.43 -4.81 -15.75
N GLU A 122 -13.38 -5.37 -16.94
CA GLU A 122 -12.16 -5.56 -17.71
C GLU A 122 -11.89 -4.29 -18.52
N TYR A 123 -10.70 -3.73 -18.36
CA TYR A 123 -10.21 -2.64 -19.20
C TYR A 123 -9.66 -3.22 -20.50
N ASP A 124 -10.06 -2.67 -21.65
CA ASP A 124 -9.52 -3.05 -22.97
C ASP A 124 -8.30 -2.21 -23.39
N TYR A 125 -7.73 -1.48 -22.42
CA TYR A 125 -6.51 -0.68 -22.44
C TYR A 125 -5.73 -0.86 -21.13
N GLU A 126 -4.41 -0.69 -21.18
CA GLU A 126 -3.55 -0.70 -19.99
C GLU A 126 -3.40 0.71 -19.46
N PHE A 127 -3.45 0.90 -18.14
CA PHE A 127 -3.18 2.20 -17.53
C PHE A 127 -2.43 2.06 -16.23
N LYS A 128 -1.66 3.11 -15.92
CA LYS A 128 -0.86 3.24 -14.71
C LYS A 128 -0.93 4.67 -14.20
N PHE A 129 -1.01 4.84 -12.88
CA PHE A 129 -0.85 6.14 -12.22
C PHE A 129 0.28 6.02 -11.21
N ASP A 130 1.40 6.69 -11.49
CA ASP A 130 2.49 6.84 -10.54
C ASP A 130 2.24 8.12 -9.73
N PHE A 131 2.14 8.00 -8.41
CA PHE A 131 1.86 9.13 -7.50
C PHE A 131 3.12 9.60 -6.79
N THR A 132 3.32 10.91 -6.77
CA THR A 132 4.30 11.60 -5.92
C THR A 132 3.57 12.61 -5.06
N LEU A 133 3.63 12.43 -3.74
CA LEU A 133 2.96 13.25 -2.76
C LEU A 133 3.96 14.04 -1.93
N LYS A 134 3.67 15.32 -1.68
CA LYS A 134 4.25 16.06 -0.56
C LYS A 134 3.19 16.34 0.49
N VAL A 135 3.45 15.94 1.72
CA VAL A 135 2.47 16.01 2.83
C VAL A 135 3.04 16.69 4.07
N PRO A 136 2.20 17.35 4.90
CA PRO A 136 2.61 17.79 6.23
C PRO A 136 3.12 16.60 7.06
N LYS A 137 4.19 16.81 7.85
CA LYS A 137 4.85 15.75 8.64
C LYS A 137 3.90 14.97 9.55
N ASP A 138 2.98 15.65 10.21
CA ASP A 138 2.07 15.03 11.19
C ASP A 138 0.78 14.47 10.57
N LEU A 139 0.65 14.50 9.23
CA LEU A 139 -0.57 14.03 8.57
C LEU A 139 -0.71 12.51 8.65
N ASN A 140 -1.91 12.03 8.96
CA ASN A 140 -2.21 10.60 8.92
C ASN A 140 -2.46 10.15 7.48
N LEU A 141 -1.89 9.01 7.10
CA LEU A 141 -1.97 8.49 5.74
C LEU A 141 -2.65 7.13 5.69
N TYR A 142 -3.61 7.00 4.79
CA TYR A 142 -4.11 5.71 4.31
C TYR A 142 -3.71 5.57 2.84
N LEU A 143 -2.81 4.65 2.52
CA LEU A 143 -2.30 4.44 1.18
C LEU A 143 -2.63 3.02 0.73
N SER A 144 -3.11 2.88 -0.50
CA SER A 144 -3.37 1.57 -1.09
C SER A 144 -3.05 1.54 -2.57
N THR A 145 -2.31 0.52 -3.01
CA THR A 145 -2.13 0.15 -4.43
C THR A 145 -2.22 -1.37 -4.58
N ILE A 146 -2.25 -1.90 -5.80
CA ILE A 146 -2.45 -3.33 -6.05
C ILE A 146 -1.39 -3.90 -6.98
N ASN A 147 -1.12 -3.26 -8.11
CA ASN A 147 -0.27 -3.80 -9.17
C ASN A 147 0.81 -2.81 -9.61
N GLU A 148 1.90 -3.35 -10.14
CA GLU A 148 2.93 -2.60 -10.89
C GLU A 148 3.49 -1.38 -10.15
N GLY A 149 3.61 -1.48 -8.83
CA GLY A 149 4.13 -0.38 -8.03
C GLY A 149 4.39 -0.73 -6.56
N ASP A 150 5.44 -0.10 -6.06
CA ASP A 150 5.78 -0.10 -4.63
C ASP A 150 5.16 1.11 -3.94
N VAL A 151 5.10 1.05 -2.60
CA VAL A 151 4.72 2.20 -1.77
C VAL A 151 5.93 2.64 -0.95
N GLU A 152 6.35 3.88 -1.12
CA GLU A 152 7.43 4.50 -0.37
C GLU A 152 6.91 5.71 0.42
N VAL A 153 7.22 5.76 1.71
CA VAL A 153 6.87 6.88 2.59
C VAL A 153 8.11 7.33 3.35
N ASN A 154 8.41 8.63 3.32
CA ASN A 154 9.58 9.20 3.97
C ASN A 154 9.20 10.40 4.87
N GLY A 155 9.66 10.38 6.11
CA GLY A 155 9.60 11.51 7.05
C GLY A 155 8.23 11.77 7.70
N VAL A 156 7.26 10.87 7.54
CA VAL A 156 5.91 11.03 8.09
C VAL A 156 5.86 10.58 9.55
N LEU A 157 5.37 11.47 10.41
CA LEU A 157 5.26 11.29 11.86
C LEU A 157 3.85 10.91 12.31
N GLY A 158 2.83 11.22 11.49
CA GLY A 158 1.45 10.78 11.70
C GLY A 158 1.27 9.26 11.59
N SER A 159 0.05 8.78 11.83
CA SER A 159 -0.27 7.36 11.69
C SER A 159 -0.28 6.91 10.23
N LEU A 160 0.18 5.69 9.99
CA LEU A 160 0.34 5.09 8.67
C LEU A 160 -0.50 3.82 8.57
N ASN A 161 -1.38 3.77 7.58
CA ASN A 161 -2.06 2.55 7.14
C ASN A 161 -1.74 2.34 5.66
N VAL A 162 -0.86 1.39 5.37
CA VAL A 162 -0.28 1.20 4.04
C VAL A 162 -0.54 -0.23 3.56
N ASN A 163 -1.23 -0.35 2.42
CA ASN A 163 -1.64 -1.62 1.86
C ASN A 163 -1.11 -1.75 0.42
N ASN A 164 -0.53 -2.89 0.11
CA ASN A 164 -0.18 -3.28 -1.25
C ASN A 164 -0.62 -4.74 -1.49
N VAL A 165 -0.62 -5.18 -2.74
CA VAL A 165 -0.84 -6.59 -3.09
C VAL A 165 0.38 -7.12 -3.84
N ASN A 166 0.85 -6.43 -4.88
CA ASN A 166 1.96 -6.87 -5.72
C ASN A 166 3.04 -5.78 -5.79
N GLY A 167 3.73 -5.59 -4.67
CA GLY A 167 4.84 -4.68 -4.54
C GLY A 167 5.32 -4.54 -3.09
N ALA A 168 6.52 -4.02 -2.94
CA ALA A 168 7.14 -3.75 -1.66
C ALA A 168 6.52 -2.52 -0.99
N ILE A 169 6.68 -2.43 0.33
CA ILE A 169 6.37 -1.24 1.11
C ILE A 169 7.61 -0.81 1.88
N THR A 170 8.05 0.42 1.68
CA THR A 170 9.22 1.00 2.35
C THR A 170 8.83 2.25 3.13
N LEU A 171 9.00 2.22 4.44
CA LEU A 171 8.78 3.34 5.34
C LEU A 171 10.13 3.84 5.88
N LYS A 172 10.47 5.11 5.70
CA LYS A 172 11.73 5.71 6.16
C LYS A 172 11.45 6.91 7.06
N GLN A 173 12.24 7.02 8.13
CA GLN A 173 12.15 8.13 9.08
C GLN A 173 10.73 8.34 9.64
N VAL A 174 10.04 7.24 9.97
CA VAL A 174 8.67 7.29 10.49
C VAL A 174 8.63 7.25 12.02
N SER A 175 7.53 7.68 12.63
CA SER A 175 7.38 7.70 14.11
C SER A 175 6.01 7.28 14.64
N GLY A 176 4.93 7.49 13.89
CA GLY A 176 3.57 7.15 14.33
C GLY A 176 3.28 5.65 14.29
N LEU A 177 2.06 5.28 14.68
CA LEU A 177 1.53 3.93 14.49
C LEU A 177 1.65 3.51 13.02
N ALA A 178 2.09 2.29 12.78
CA ALA A 178 2.18 1.71 11.45
C ALA A 178 1.38 0.41 11.35
N LYS A 179 0.40 0.39 10.43
CA LYS A 179 -0.29 -0.82 9.97
C LYS A 179 0.10 -1.03 8.51
N VAL A 180 0.97 -2.01 8.28
CA VAL A 180 1.58 -2.24 6.97
C VAL A 180 1.26 -3.64 6.50
N HIS A 181 0.70 -3.75 5.31
CA HIS A 181 0.25 -5.02 4.76
C HIS A 181 0.58 -5.10 3.28
N THR A 182 1.29 -6.15 2.86
CA THR A 182 1.40 -6.54 1.46
C THR A 182 1.13 -8.03 1.30
N ILE A 183 0.92 -8.50 0.07
CA ILE A 183 0.79 -9.94 -0.22
C ILE A 183 2.08 -10.44 -0.85
N ASN A 184 2.56 -9.81 -1.91
CA ASN A 184 3.76 -10.18 -2.63
C ASN A 184 4.73 -8.99 -2.62
N GLY A 185 5.69 -9.01 -1.72
CA GLY A 185 6.68 -7.96 -1.58
C GLY A 185 7.21 -7.86 -0.16
N ASP A 186 8.38 -7.23 -0.05
CA ASP A 186 9.02 -6.99 1.24
C ASP A 186 8.40 -5.80 1.96
N VAL A 187 8.44 -5.84 3.28
CA VAL A 187 8.09 -4.71 4.14
C VAL A 187 9.36 -4.23 4.83
N THR A 188 9.82 -3.03 4.49
CA THR A 188 10.98 -2.40 5.13
C THR A 188 10.55 -1.16 5.90
N MET A 189 10.96 -1.05 7.16
CA MET A 189 10.67 0.11 8.00
C MET A 189 11.91 0.60 8.74
N GLU A 190 12.15 1.90 8.68
CA GLU A 190 13.15 2.60 9.47
C GLU A 190 12.48 3.66 10.34
N TYR A 191 12.49 3.43 11.65
CA TYR A 191 11.94 4.37 12.62
C TYR A 191 12.95 5.47 12.94
N GLN A 192 12.45 6.70 13.01
CA GLN A 192 13.20 7.86 13.50
C GLN A 192 13.20 7.92 15.03
N ASN A 193 12.05 7.64 15.64
CA ASN A 193 11.85 7.60 17.09
C ASN A 193 11.40 6.22 17.54
N LEU A 194 11.62 5.88 18.81
CA LEU A 194 11.09 4.65 19.38
C LEU A 194 9.56 4.64 19.29
N PRO A 195 8.94 3.53 18.84
CA PRO A 195 7.49 3.45 18.69
C PRO A 195 6.80 3.64 20.04
N LYS A 196 5.70 4.39 20.02
CA LYS A 196 4.87 4.66 21.22
C LYS A 196 3.48 4.01 21.14
N GLU A 197 3.10 3.55 19.96
CA GLU A 197 1.77 2.99 19.68
C GLU A 197 1.87 1.61 19.03
N PRO A 198 0.91 0.70 19.30
CA PRO A 198 0.93 -0.64 18.74
C PRO A 198 0.96 -0.62 17.21
N SER A 199 1.80 -1.47 16.62
CA SER A 199 2.00 -1.53 15.17
C SER A 199 1.99 -2.96 14.66
N THR A 200 1.56 -3.15 13.42
CA THR A 200 1.40 -4.47 12.79
C THR A 200 1.98 -4.47 11.39
N TYR A 201 2.74 -5.51 11.07
CA TYR A 201 3.44 -5.64 9.81
C TYR A 201 3.19 -7.03 9.24
N TYR A 202 2.72 -7.07 8.01
CA TYR A 202 2.35 -8.31 7.35
C TYR A 202 2.83 -8.37 5.91
N THR A 203 3.34 -9.53 5.53
CA THR A 203 3.47 -9.93 4.12
C THR A 203 3.09 -11.40 3.97
N LEU A 204 2.57 -11.84 2.81
CA LEU A 204 2.37 -13.28 2.59
C LEU A 204 3.66 -13.91 2.02
N ASN A 205 4.26 -13.25 1.03
CA ASN A 205 5.48 -13.66 0.34
C ASN A 205 6.45 -12.49 0.31
N GLY A 206 7.42 -12.50 1.22
CA GLY A 206 8.43 -11.46 1.37
C GLY A 206 8.99 -11.39 2.79
N ASP A 207 10.06 -10.62 2.91
CA ASP A 207 10.74 -10.40 4.18
C ASP A 207 10.18 -9.16 4.90
N ILE A 208 10.27 -9.15 6.22
CA ILE A 208 10.00 -7.96 7.03
C ILE A 208 11.29 -7.48 7.68
N ASN A 209 11.71 -6.26 7.35
CA ASN A 209 12.96 -5.66 7.79
C ASN A 209 12.71 -4.38 8.60
N ALA A 210 12.83 -4.47 9.92
CA ALA A 210 12.62 -3.35 10.84
C ALA A 210 13.94 -2.82 11.43
N LEU A 211 14.18 -1.52 11.30
CA LEU A 211 15.29 -0.81 11.92
C LEU A 211 14.77 0.24 12.90
N PHE A 212 15.06 0.06 14.18
CA PHE A 212 14.69 0.97 15.25
C PHE A 212 15.87 1.79 15.76
N PRO A 213 15.63 2.96 16.37
CA PRO A 213 16.62 3.60 17.24
C PRO A 213 17.03 2.66 18.37
N LYS A 214 18.25 2.85 18.88
CA LYS A 214 18.79 2.08 20.01
C LYS A 214 17.96 2.27 21.27
N GLY A 215 17.76 1.20 22.05
CA GLY A 215 17.01 1.23 23.30
C GLY A 215 15.53 0.90 23.13
N LEU A 216 15.19 0.04 22.16
CA LEU A 216 13.84 -0.44 21.93
C LEU A 216 13.26 -1.10 23.19
N LYS A 217 12.06 -0.66 23.55
CA LYS A 217 11.25 -1.21 24.65
C LYS A 217 9.91 -1.63 24.10
N ALA A 218 9.75 -2.92 23.85
CA ALA A 218 8.58 -3.44 23.13
C ALA A 218 8.30 -4.89 23.49
N ASP A 219 7.03 -5.25 23.34
CA ASP A 219 6.56 -6.62 23.31
C ASP A 219 6.31 -7.00 21.85
N MET A 220 7.16 -7.87 21.32
CA MET A 220 7.13 -8.26 19.91
C MET A 220 6.48 -9.63 19.76
N THR A 221 5.59 -9.78 18.80
CA THR A 221 5.10 -11.07 18.36
C THR A 221 5.61 -11.35 16.96
N PHE A 222 6.12 -12.57 16.75
CA PHE A 222 6.56 -13.04 15.44
C PHE A 222 5.85 -14.33 15.07
N LYS A 223 5.47 -14.44 13.80
CA LYS A 223 4.96 -15.66 13.18
C LYS A 223 5.45 -15.75 11.74
N SER A 224 6.15 -16.83 11.42
CA SER A 224 6.43 -17.25 10.04
C SER A 224 6.07 -18.73 9.87
N PHE A 225 5.62 -19.10 8.67
CA PHE A 225 5.43 -20.51 8.31
C PHE A 225 6.71 -21.08 7.69
N ASN A 226 7.33 -20.35 6.77
CA ASN A 226 8.59 -20.68 6.11
C ASN A 226 9.55 -19.48 6.19
N GLY A 227 10.32 -19.40 7.27
CA GLY A 227 11.39 -18.43 7.45
C GLY A 227 11.85 -18.30 8.89
N ASP A 228 12.91 -17.51 9.07
CA ASP A 228 13.64 -17.36 10.32
C ASP A 228 13.52 -15.93 10.90
N PHE A 229 13.84 -15.82 12.19
CA PHE A 229 13.92 -14.54 12.89
C PHE A 229 15.37 -14.14 13.14
N TYR A 230 15.74 -12.92 12.73
CA TYR A 230 17.10 -12.37 12.90
C TYR A 230 17.09 -11.06 13.67
N THR A 231 18.03 -10.91 14.61
CA THR A 231 18.19 -9.65 15.32
C THR A 231 19.61 -9.39 15.81
N ASN A 232 19.97 -8.12 15.96
CA ASN A 232 21.19 -7.68 16.64
C ASN A 232 20.96 -7.25 18.11
N ILE A 233 19.72 -7.36 18.60
CA ILE A 233 19.35 -7.01 19.98
C ILE A 233 19.81 -8.14 20.91
N LYS A 234 20.69 -7.81 21.87
CA LYS A 234 21.37 -8.82 22.70
C LYS A 234 20.53 -9.32 23.88
N GLN A 235 19.62 -8.49 24.40
CA GLN A 235 18.83 -8.79 25.59
C GLN A 235 17.38 -9.04 25.18
N LEU A 236 17.03 -10.31 25.05
CA LEU A 236 15.69 -10.79 24.70
C LEU A 236 15.12 -11.58 25.87
N GLU A 237 13.86 -11.31 26.22
CA GLU A 237 13.09 -12.08 27.20
C GLU A 237 11.99 -12.85 26.47
N TYR A 238 12.04 -14.19 26.52
CA TYR A 238 11.07 -15.04 25.83
C TYR A 238 9.84 -15.27 26.70
N LYS A 239 8.65 -14.96 26.18
CA LYS A 239 7.37 -15.23 26.85
C LYS A 239 6.83 -16.60 26.44
N SER A 240 6.24 -17.30 27.41
CA SER A 240 5.60 -18.60 27.15
C SER A 240 4.32 -18.43 26.31
N ALA A 241 4.02 -19.42 25.48
CA ALA A 241 2.77 -19.44 24.72
C ALA A 241 1.55 -19.39 25.65
N THR A 242 0.57 -18.55 25.30
CA THR A 242 -0.68 -18.45 26.06
C THR A 242 -1.68 -19.47 25.50
N VAL A 243 -2.30 -20.25 26.39
CA VAL A 243 -3.33 -21.23 26.03
C VAL A 243 -4.68 -20.74 26.54
N GLU A 244 -5.60 -20.50 25.61
CA GLU A 244 -6.97 -20.10 25.93
C GLU A 244 -7.92 -21.30 25.77
N LYS A 245 -8.70 -21.60 26.81
CA LYS A 245 -9.76 -22.61 26.72
C LYS A 245 -10.92 -22.05 25.90
N LYS A 246 -11.21 -22.65 24.74
CA LYS A 246 -12.50 -22.44 24.06
C LYS A 246 -13.55 -23.34 24.72
N SER A 247 -14.80 -22.90 24.74
CA SER A 247 -15.91 -23.66 25.32
C SER A 247 -16.03 -25.08 24.74
N MET A 248 -16.86 -25.95 25.35
CA MET A 248 -17.10 -27.32 24.87
C MET A 248 -17.33 -27.37 23.36
N SER A 249 -16.59 -28.26 22.68
CA SER A 249 -16.75 -28.50 21.26
C SER A 249 -18.17 -29.05 20.97
N LYS A 250 -18.64 -28.92 19.73
CA LYS A 250 -19.91 -29.52 19.27
C LYS A 250 -19.97 -31.05 19.45
N SER A 251 -18.84 -31.71 19.72
CA SER A 251 -18.71 -33.15 19.94
C SER A 251 -18.46 -33.54 21.41
N GLY A 252 -18.58 -32.61 22.36
CA GLY A 252 -18.44 -32.89 23.80
C GLY A 252 -17.00 -32.94 24.32
N GLY A 253 -16.01 -32.51 23.52
CA GLY A 253 -14.61 -32.41 23.93
C GLY A 253 -14.23 -31.02 24.47
N LEU A 254 -13.10 -30.94 25.18
CA LEU A 254 -12.46 -29.68 25.55
C LEU A 254 -11.65 -29.15 24.35
N GLU A 255 -11.92 -27.93 23.91
CA GLU A 255 -11.17 -27.26 22.83
C GLU A 255 -10.26 -26.19 23.44
N TYR A 256 -9.00 -26.14 23.03
CA TYR A 256 -8.06 -25.09 23.44
C TYR A 256 -7.54 -24.39 22.19
N LYS A 257 -7.50 -23.05 22.23
CA LYS A 257 -6.75 -22.25 21.26
C LYS A 257 -5.37 -22.01 21.86
N VAL A 258 -4.35 -22.58 21.23
CA VAL A 258 -2.96 -22.25 21.52
C VAL A 258 -2.59 -21.11 20.58
N ASP A 259 -2.24 -19.95 21.13
CA ASP A 259 -1.65 -18.89 20.31
C ASP A 259 -0.20 -19.29 19.99
N SER A 260 0.09 -19.51 18.71
CA SER A 260 1.39 -19.96 18.24
C SER A 260 2.36 -18.80 17.99
N ARG A 261 1.98 -17.55 18.30
CA ARG A 261 2.85 -16.39 18.13
C ARG A 261 3.99 -16.44 19.14
N TYR A 262 5.23 -16.35 18.66
CA TYR A 262 6.40 -16.22 19.52
C TYR A 262 6.43 -14.82 20.10
N ALA A 263 6.27 -14.71 21.42
CA ALA A 263 6.30 -13.44 22.12
C ALA A 263 7.69 -13.20 22.72
N ILE A 264 8.33 -12.10 22.33
CA ILE A 264 9.66 -11.67 22.79
C ILE A 264 9.53 -10.25 23.36
N SER A 265 9.95 -10.06 24.59
CA SER A 265 10.08 -8.73 25.19
C SER A 265 11.51 -8.24 25.06
N VAL A 266 11.65 -6.95 24.74
CA VAL A 266 12.93 -6.23 24.67
C VAL A 266 12.87 -5.00 25.55
N GLY A 267 13.97 -4.68 26.24
CA GLY A 267 14.10 -3.45 27.03
C GLY A 267 13.11 -3.30 28.20
N GLY A 268 12.59 -4.41 28.73
CA GLY A 268 11.54 -4.43 29.77
C GLY A 268 10.10 -4.44 29.23
N GLY A 269 9.91 -4.70 27.93
CA GLY A 269 8.59 -4.74 27.28
C GLY A 269 8.01 -3.36 26.96
N GLY A 270 6.73 -3.29 26.63
CA GLY A 270 6.05 -2.03 26.38
C GLY A 270 5.06 -2.08 25.22
N VAL A 271 5.31 -1.24 24.20
CA VAL A 271 4.43 -1.19 23.03
C VAL A 271 4.42 -2.53 22.28
N THR A 272 3.26 -2.93 21.78
CA THR A 272 3.13 -4.19 21.04
C THR A 272 3.50 -4.00 19.56
N LEU A 273 4.39 -4.85 19.05
CA LEU A 273 4.79 -4.87 17.65
C LEU A 273 4.56 -6.27 17.08
N ASP A 274 3.63 -6.41 16.13
CA ASP A 274 3.25 -7.70 15.54
C ASP A 274 3.85 -7.85 14.14
N PHE A 275 4.60 -8.92 13.93
CA PHE A 275 5.27 -9.25 12.68
C PHE A 275 4.80 -10.62 12.20
N GLU A 276 4.14 -10.67 11.05
CA GLU A 276 3.63 -11.92 10.48
C GLU A 276 4.00 -12.04 9.01
N THR A 277 4.68 -13.12 8.66
CA THR A 277 4.93 -13.51 7.27
C THR A 277 4.53 -14.97 7.06
N PHE A 278 4.30 -15.40 5.82
CA PHE A 278 4.07 -16.82 5.53
C PHE A 278 5.30 -17.43 4.86
N ASN A 279 5.85 -16.80 3.82
CA ASN A 279 7.08 -17.19 3.16
C ASN A 279 8.08 -16.03 3.18
N GLY A 280 8.98 -16.04 4.16
CA GLY A 280 10.01 -15.01 4.31
C GLY A 280 10.51 -14.88 5.74
N ASP A 281 11.60 -14.13 5.87
CA ASP A 281 12.31 -13.90 7.12
C ASP A 281 11.83 -12.61 7.79
N VAL A 282 12.01 -12.54 9.12
CA VAL A 282 11.79 -11.31 9.87
C VAL A 282 13.09 -10.88 10.52
N THR A 283 13.57 -9.71 10.12
CA THR A 283 14.79 -9.09 10.65
C THR A 283 14.43 -7.84 11.45
N ILE A 284 14.74 -7.83 12.74
CA ILE A 284 14.57 -6.67 13.62
C ILE A 284 15.92 -6.21 14.14
N LYS A 285 16.30 -4.97 13.86
CA LYS A 285 17.60 -4.40 14.25
C LYS A 285 17.44 -3.08 14.99
N GLU A 286 18.42 -2.78 15.85
CA GLU A 286 18.70 -1.43 16.34
C GLU A 286 19.85 -0.80 15.55
N LYS A 287 19.80 0.53 15.39
CA LYS A 287 20.93 1.34 14.93
C LYS A 287 22.11 1.20 15.91
N GLN A 288 23.32 1.04 15.37
CA GLN A 288 24.54 0.82 16.18
C GLN A 288 24.94 2.06 16.98
#